data_AF-A0A1V5F4R4-F1
#
_entry.id   AF-A0A1V5F4R4-F1
#
_cell.length_a   1.000
_cell.length_b   1.000
_cell.length_c   1.000
_cell.angle_alpha   90.00
_cell.angle_beta   90.00
_cell.angle_gamma   90.00
#
_symmetry.space_group_name_H-M   'P 1'
#
loop_
_entity.id
_entity.type
_entity.pdbx_description
1 polymer ?
#
loop_
_entity_poly.entity_id
_entity_poly.type
_entity_poly.pdbx_seq_one_letter_code
_entity_poly.pdbx_strand_id
1 'polypeptide(L)' 'MIDNLSAENGEALIYDMAGRKVGQEKFFSETITMFGDYPTGAYVVRAVSNKETVTKRIIVQ' A
#
# COMPACT_ATOMS: atom_id res chain seq x y z
N MET A 1 5.00 -1.50 5.68
CA MET A 1 4.04 -2.53 6.10
C MET A 1 2.62 -2.00 5.98
N ILE A 2 1.66 -2.85 5.66
CA ILE A 2 0.24 -2.62 5.93
C ILE A 2 -0.15 -3.55 7.07
N ASP A 3 -0.68 -2.98 8.14
CA ASP A 3 -1.37 -3.72 9.20
C ASP A 3 -2.87 -3.67 8.90
N ASN A 4 -3.41 -4.76 8.37
CA ASN A 4 -4.83 -4.85 8.03
C ASN A 4 -5.61 -5.51 9.17
N LEU A 5 -6.24 -4.68 10.00
CA LEU A 5 -7.09 -5.12 11.11
C LEU A 5 -8.53 -5.43 10.68
N SER A 6 -8.83 -5.36 9.37
CA SER A 6 -10.16 -5.64 8.83
C SER A 6 -10.28 -7.08 8.31
N ALA A 7 -11.52 -7.57 8.24
CA ALA A 7 -11.84 -8.86 7.62
C ALA A 7 -11.83 -8.82 6.07
N GLU A 8 -11.46 -7.69 5.46
CA GLU A 8 -11.44 -7.54 4.01
C GLU A 8 -10.06 -7.80 3.43
N ASN A 9 -10.04 -8.49 2.28
CA ASN A 9 -8.88 -8.54 1.43
C ASN A 9 -8.82 -7.28 0.54
N GLY A 10 -7.65 -6.98 0.01
CA GLY A 10 -7.51 -5.84 -0.87
C GLY A 10 -6.17 -5.78 -1.57
N GLU A 11 -5.93 -4.62 -2.16
CA GLU A 11 -4.70 -4.31 -2.86
C GLU A 11 -4.17 -2.93 -2.49
N ALA A 12 -2.86 -2.83 -2.36
CA ALA A 12 -2.13 -1.60 -2.23
C ALA A 12 -1.54 -1.23 -3.59
N LEU A 13 -1.85 -0.03 -4.05
CA LEU A 13 -1.30 0.57 -5.26
C LEU A 13 -0.25 1.59 -4.83
N ILE A 14 0.96 1.49 -5.37
CA ILE A 14 2.09 2.36 -5.02
C ILE A 14 2.37 3.28 -6.21
N TYR A 15 2.44 4.58 -5.95
CA TYR A 15 2.74 5.61 -6.92
C TYR A 15 3.97 6.41 -6.50
N ASP A 16 4.81 6.78 -7.45
CA ASP A 16 5.85 7.77 -7.23
C ASP A 16 5.28 9.20 -7.16
N MET A 17 6.13 10.19 -6.83
CA MET A 17 5.71 11.59 -6.75
C MET A 17 5.36 12.23 -8.11
N ALA A 18 5.68 11.56 -9.24
CA ALA A 18 5.23 11.96 -10.57
C ALA A 18 3.83 11.38 -10.91
N GLY A 19 3.22 10.61 -9.98
CA GLY A 19 1.92 9.97 -10.16
C GLY A 19 1.97 8.68 -10.98
N ARG A 20 3.17 8.15 -11.26
CA ARG A 20 3.31 6.89 -12.00
C ARG A 20 3.12 5.73 -11.04
N LYS A 21 2.32 4.74 -11.42
CA LYS A 21 2.19 3.49 -10.68
C LYS A 21 3.49 2.70 -10.79
N VAL A 22 4.13 2.44 -9.66
CA VAL A 22 5.41 1.73 -9.57
C VAL A 22 5.30 0.37 -8.89
N GLY A 23 4.14 0.06 -8.29
CA GLY A 23 3.91 -1.23 -7.66
C GLY A 23 2.44 -1.51 -7.38
N GLN A 24 2.14 -2.79 -7.15
CA GLN A 24 0.85 -3.27 -6.70
C GLN A 24 1.05 -4.55 -5.90
N GLU A 25 0.47 -4.61 -4.71
CA GLU A 25 0.62 -5.73 -3.79
C GLU A 25 -0.73 -6.10 -3.19
N LYS A 26 -0.98 -7.39 -3.01
CA LYS A 26 -2.20 -7.86 -2.32
C LYS A 26 -1.96 -7.87 -0.82
N PHE A 27 -2.97 -7.51 -0.05
CA PHE A 27 -3.01 -7.74 1.39
C PHE A 27 -4.25 -8.56 1.76
N PHE A 28 -4.13 -9.34 2.83
CA PHE A 28 -5.16 -10.27 3.27
C PHE A 28 -5.80 -9.82 4.58
N SER A 29 -6.99 -10.32 4.86
CA SER A 29 -7.75 -10.04 6.08
C SER A 29 -6.92 -10.33 7.34
N GLU A 30 -7.04 -9.46 8.33
CA GLU A 30 -6.51 -9.68 9.70
C GLU A 30 -5.01 -10.05 9.72
N THR A 31 -4.22 -9.49 8.81
CA THR A 31 -2.82 -9.86 8.58
C THR A 31 -1.95 -8.64 8.34
N ILE A 32 -0.69 -8.70 8.83
CA ILE A 32 0.35 -7.74 8.48
C ILE A 32 1.01 -8.18 7.17
N THR A 33 0.94 -7.32 6.15
CA THR A 33 1.61 -7.54 4.87
C THR A 33 2.86 -6.66 4.78
N MET A 34 4.00 -7.30 4.51
CA MET A 34 5.25 -6.64 4.20
C MET A 34 5.36 -6.43 2.70
N PHE A 35 5.72 -5.22 2.28
CA PHE A 35 5.96 -4.90 0.88
C PHE A 35 7.42 -5.15 0.51
N GLY A 36 7.66 -5.38 -0.78
CA GLY A 36 9.01 -5.49 -1.32
C GLY A 36 9.86 -4.24 -1.10
N ASP A 37 11.16 -4.38 -1.31
CA ASP A 37 12.12 -3.29 -1.15
C ASP A 37 11.93 -2.23 -2.24
N TYR A 38 11.42 -1.06 -1.85
CA TYR A 38 11.35 0.11 -2.71
C TYR A 38 12.61 0.96 -2.54
N PRO A 39 13.15 1.55 -3.62
CA PRO A 39 14.26 2.49 -3.50
C PRO A 39 13.91 3.68 -2.58
N THR A 40 14.92 4.25 -1.92
CA THR A 40 14.82 5.49 -1.14
C THR A 40 14.07 6.56 -1.94
N GLY A 41 13.04 7.15 -1.34
CA GLY A 41 12.16 8.09 -2.04
C GLY A 41 10.83 8.33 -1.34
N ALA A 42 10.03 9.20 -1.95
CA ALA A 42 8.67 9.49 -1.49
C ALA A 42 7.64 8.81 -2.40
N TYR A 43 6.62 8.22 -1.79
CA TYR A 43 5.58 7.47 -2.49
C TYR A 43 4.20 7.78 -1.94
N VAL A 44 3.18 7.61 -2.78
CA VAL A 44 1.78 7.57 -2.38
C VAL A 44 1.32 6.12 -2.43
N VAL A 45 0.84 5.60 -1.31
CA VAL A 45 0.25 4.27 -1.20
C VAL A 45 -1.24 4.42 -1.05
N ARG A 46 -2.00 3.75 -1.92
CA ARG A 46 -3.45 3.67 -1.88
C ARG A 46 -3.86 2.23 -1.64
N ALA A 47 -4.29 1.92 -0.42
CA ALA A 47 -4.87 0.63 -0.06
C ALA A 47 -6.38 0.65 -0.33
N VAL A 48 -6.86 -0.30 -1.12
CA VAL A 48 -8.25 -0.42 -1.53
C VAL A 48 -8.76 -1.80 -1.11
N SER A 49 -9.87 -1.80 -0.38
CA SER A 49 -10.67 -2.99 -0.07
C SER A 49 -12.11 -2.76 -0.57
N ASN A 50 -12.98 -3.77 -0.41
CA ASN A 50 -14.40 -3.61 -0.76
C ASN A 50 -15.13 -2.55 0.06
N LYS A 51 -14.64 -2.26 1.29
CA LYS A 51 -15.30 -1.36 2.23
C LYS A 51 -14.66 0.02 2.31
N GLU A 52 -13.35 0.11 2.07
CA GLU A 52 -12.64 1.35 2.27
C GLU A 52 -11.51 1.59 1.27
N THR A 53 -11.11 2.86 1.18
CA THR A 53 -9.89 3.27 0.51
C THR A 53 -9.11 4.15 1.48
N VAL A 54 -7.89 3.75 1.78
CA VAL A 54 -6.95 4.52 2.60
C VAL A 54 -5.80 4.99 1.72
N THR A 55 -5.49 6.29 1.76
CA THR A 55 -4.36 6.87 1.03
C THR A 55 -3.37 7.49 2.00
N LYS A 56 -2.10 7.15 1.88
CA LYS A 56 -1.00 7.67 2.71
C LYS A 56 0.20 8.02 1.85
N ARG A 57 0.91 9.08 2.24
CA ARG A 57 2.26 9.37 1.73
C ARG A 57 3.28 8.74 2.66
N ILE A 58 4.27 8.05 2.10
CA ILE A 58 5.36 7.42 2.83
C ILE A 58 6.71 7.91 2.31
N ILE A 59 7.70 7.92 3.19
CA ILE A 59 9.11 8.17 2.85
C ILE A 59 9.86 6.88 3.15
N VAL A 60 10.55 6.34 2.14
CA VAL A 60 11.46 5.20 2.27
C VAL A 60 12.87 5.78 2.36
N GLN A 61 13.65 5.31 3.34
CA GLN A 61 15.02 5.74 3.61
C GLN A 61 15.97 4.56 3.47
#